data_AF-A0A4U5M3E2-F1
#
_entry.id   AF-A0A4U5M3E2-F1
#
_cell.length_a   1.000
_cell.length_b   1.000
_cell.length_c   1.000
_cell.angle_alpha   90.00
_cell.angle_beta   90.00
_cell.angle_gamma   90.00
#
_symmetry.space_group_name_H-M   'P 1'
#
loop_
_entity.id
_entity.type
_entity.pdbx_description
1 polymer ?
#
loop_
_entity_poly.entity_id
_entity_poly.type
_entity_poly.pdbx_seq_one_letter_code
_entity_poly.pdbx_strand_id
1 'polypeptide(L)'
;MPRGLFFLSLFCLFSEFLALTCDDAYSSLESYVYGLRGNIDSILEKSCNDLSRKAALYAFYNDLFHVMYALQCQGRYAPITIDSSCNALVQAYEGTYSTLFITAQATAYSMCQQHCPTNLFYLITVIQNDILYVQNWQ
;
A
#
# COMPACT_ATOMS: atom_id res chain seq x y z
N MET A 1 11.09 -17.67 -37.78
CA MET A 1 10.18 -16.82 -36.97
C MET A 1 10.72 -16.80 -35.55
N PRO A 2 11.40 -15.74 -35.10
CA PRO A 2 11.98 -15.73 -33.77
C PRO A 2 10.88 -15.48 -32.74
N ARG A 3 10.69 -16.47 -31.86
CA ARG A 3 9.97 -16.34 -30.58
C ARG A 3 10.96 -15.80 -29.56
N GLY A 4 10.74 -14.59 -29.07
CA GLY A 4 11.53 -14.03 -27.98
C GLY A 4 11.54 -12.52 -28.08
N LEU A 5 10.95 -11.85 -27.08
CA LEU A 5 11.12 -10.43 -26.68
C LEU A 5 9.86 -9.84 -25.99
N PHE A 6 9.02 -10.63 -25.31
CA PHE A 6 7.89 -10.09 -24.56
C PHE A 6 8.04 -10.12 -23.03
N PHE A 7 9.19 -10.56 -22.51
CA PHE A 7 9.43 -10.63 -21.05
C PHE A 7 10.39 -9.55 -20.52
N LEU A 8 10.90 -8.67 -21.37
CA LEU A 8 11.91 -7.66 -20.98
C LEU A 8 11.34 -6.27 -20.64
N SER A 9 10.06 -6.00 -20.93
CA SER A 9 9.46 -4.68 -20.68
C SER A 9 8.98 -4.47 -19.24
N LEU A 10 8.81 -5.52 -18.44
CA LEU A 10 8.37 -5.38 -17.04
C LEU A 10 9.52 -5.11 -16.05
N PHE A 11 10.78 -5.38 -16.45
CA PHE A 11 11.95 -5.16 -15.61
C PHE A 11 12.46 -3.71 -15.64
N CYS A 12 11.99 -2.88 -16.58
CA CYS A 12 12.42 -1.48 -16.69
C CYS A 12 11.63 -0.51 -15.78
N LEU A 13 10.49 -0.91 -15.22
CA LEU A 13 9.77 -0.07 -14.25
C LEU A 13 10.40 -0.12 -12.84
N PHE A 14 11.41 -0.96 -12.62
CA PHE A 14 12.16 -1.04 -11.36
C PHE A 14 13.43 -0.18 -11.37
N SER A 15 13.84 0.35 -12.52
CA SER A 15 15.10 1.07 -12.69
C SER A 15 15.06 2.50 -12.14
N GLU A 16 13.87 3.12 -12.08
CA GLU A 16 13.71 4.52 -11.65
C GLU A 16 13.73 4.70 -10.12
N PHE A 17 13.58 3.61 -9.33
CA PHE A 17 13.73 3.66 -7.88
C PHE A 17 15.20 3.66 -7.41
N LEU A 18 16.17 3.46 -8.31
CA LEU A 18 17.59 3.31 -7.98
C LEU A 18 18.35 4.62 -7.74
N ALA A 19 17.70 5.78 -7.84
CA ALA A 19 18.33 7.08 -7.61
C ALA A 19 17.59 8.00 -6.61
N LEU A 20 16.64 7.47 -5.83
CA LEU A 20 16.06 8.22 -4.72
C LEU A 20 17.00 8.13 -3.53
N THR A 21 17.46 9.26 -3.00
CA THR A 21 18.27 9.25 -1.77
C THR A 21 17.42 8.72 -0.61
N CYS A 22 18.03 8.13 0.42
CA CYS A 22 17.30 7.63 1.58
C CYS A 22 16.42 8.70 2.26
N ASP A 23 16.85 9.97 2.22
CA ASP A 23 16.12 11.09 2.82
C ASP A 23 14.89 11.45 1.98
N ASP A 24 15.03 11.54 0.65
CA ASP A 24 13.91 11.77 -0.27
C ASP A 24 12.89 10.62 -0.22
N ALA A 25 13.40 9.39 -0.08
CA ALA A 25 12.59 8.19 0.09
C ALA A 25 11.78 8.21 1.39
N TYR A 26 12.39 8.67 2.49
CA TYR A 26 11.69 8.78 3.77
C TYR A 26 10.55 9.81 3.69
N SER A 27 10.81 11.01 3.18
CA SER A 27 9.78 12.06 3.08
C SER A 27 8.59 11.61 2.20
N SER A 28 8.90 10.94 1.08
CA SER A 28 7.87 10.37 0.20
C SER A 28 7.07 9.28 0.91
N LEU A 29 7.76 8.36 1.59
CA LEU A 29 7.14 7.27 2.34
C LEU A 29 6.24 7.78 3.45
N GLU A 30 6.69 8.80 4.19
CA GLU A 30 5.91 9.47 5.23
C GLU A 30 4.61 10.03 4.65
N SER A 31 4.69 10.77 3.54
CA SER A 31 3.51 11.29 2.85
C SER A 31 2.54 10.18 2.42
N TYR A 32 3.04 9.05 1.91
CA TYR A 32 2.19 7.93 1.51
C TYR A 32 1.51 7.27 2.70
N VAL A 33 2.26 7.01 3.79
CA VAL A 33 1.74 6.40 5.02
C VAL A 33 0.62 7.23 5.62
N TYR A 34 0.79 8.55 5.75
CA TYR A 34 -0.28 9.43 6.22
C TYR A 34 -1.48 9.49 5.28
N GLY A 35 -1.24 9.35 3.97
CA GLY A 35 -2.30 9.34 2.97
C GLY A 35 -3.20 8.10 3.03
N LEU A 36 -2.72 6.97 3.55
CA LEU A 36 -3.49 5.71 3.56
C LEU A 36 -4.80 5.86 4.33
N ARG A 37 -4.74 6.31 5.59
CA ARG A 37 -5.94 6.50 6.41
C ARG A 37 -6.91 7.54 5.84
N GLY A 38 -6.38 8.61 5.26
CA GLY A 38 -7.19 9.72 4.74
C GLY A 38 -8.21 9.33 3.67
N ASN A 39 -8.01 8.18 3.01
CA ASN A 39 -8.90 7.69 1.96
C ASN A 39 -9.97 6.70 2.46
N ILE A 40 -9.81 6.12 3.66
CA ILE A 40 -10.62 4.98 4.11
C ILE A 40 -12.10 5.35 4.24
N ASP A 41 -12.44 6.41 4.97
CA ASP A 41 -13.83 6.84 5.19
C ASP A 41 -14.58 7.07 3.87
N SER A 42 -13.99 7.88 2.98
CA SER A 42 -14.56 8.23 1.68
C SER A 42 -14.80 7.00 0.79
N ILE A 43 -13.92 6.00 0.85
CA ILE A 43 -14.09 4.75 0.11
C ILE A 43 -15.19 3.89 0.75
N LEU A 44 -15.22 3.79 2.08
CA LEU A 44 -16.26 3.02 2.80
C LEU A 44 -17.66 3.60 2.57
N GLU A 45 -17.80 4.91 2.38
CA GLU A 45 -19.05 5.56 1.97
C GLU A 45 -19.59 5.05 0.62
N LYS A 46 -18.74 4.49 -0.25
CA LYS A 46 -19.13 3.89 -1.54
C LYS A 46 -19.65 2.46 -1.41
N SER A 47 -19.66 1.89 -0.20
CA SER A 47 -20.16 0.54 0.03
C SER A 47 -21.64 0.43 -0.32
N CYS A 48 -22.02 -0.60 -1.06
CA CYS A 48 -23.39 -0.84 -1.48
C CYS A 48 -24.25 -1.49 -0.37
N ASN A 49 -23.60 -2.18 0.57
CA ASN A 49 -24.20 -2.86 1.72
C ASN A 49 -23.12 -3.26 2.73
N ASP A 50 -23.54 -3.80 3.87
CA ASP A 50 -22.65 -4.23 4.95
C ASP A 50 -21.65 -5.32 4.53
N LEU A 51 -22.01 -6.21 3.59
CA LEU A 51 -21.10 -7.24 3.09
C LEU A 51 -19.93 -6.61 2.32
N SER A 52 -20.23 -5.69 1.40
CA SER A 52 -19.21 -4.94 0.66
C SER A 52 -18.34 -4.09 1.58
N ARG A 53 -18.93 -3.47 2.60
CA ARG A 53 -18.21 -2.71 3.63
C ARG A 53 -17.24 -3.60 4.41
N LYS A 54 -17.69 -4.78 4.86
CA LYS A 54 -16.84 -5.74 5.58
C LYS A 54 -15.68 -6.26 4.72
N ALA A 55 -15.94 -6.54 3.44
CA ALA A 55 -14.89 -6.93 2.50
C ALA A 55 -13.83 -5.81 2.34
N ALA A 56 -14.25 -4.55 2.22
CA ALA A 56 -13.32 -3.42 2.17
C ALA A 56 -12.53 -3.25 3.48
N LEU A 57 -13.17 -3.32 4.64
CA LEU A 57 -12.49 -3.25 5.94
C LEU A 57 -11.44 -4.35 6.11
N TYR A 58 -11.72 -5.56 5.63
CA TYR A 58 -10.74 -6.65 5.61
C TYR A 58 -9.55 -6.33 4.70
N ALA A 59 -9.80 -5.81 3.49
CA ALA A 59 -8.75 -5.42 2.56
C ALA A 59 -7.86 -4.31 3.15
N PHE A 60 -8.45 -3.24 3.72
CA PHE A 60 -7.70 -2.17 4.39
C PHE A 60 -6.86 -2.68 5.55
N TYR A 61 -7.42 -3.53 6.41
CA TYR A 61 -6.69 -4.13 7.53
C TYR A 61 -5.46 -4.91 7.03
N ASN A 62 -5.65 -5.74 6.00
CA ASN A 62 -4.59 -6.57 5.46
C ASN A 62 -3.49 -5.75 4.78
N ASP A 63 -3.86 -4.77 3.96
CA ASP A 63 -2.93 -3.87 3.30
C ASP A 63 -2.11 -3.07 4.33
N LEU A 64 -2.75 -2.48 5.35
CA LEU A 64 -2.02 -1.78 6.43
C LEU A 64 -1.04 -2.71 7.15
N PHE A 65 -1.46 -3.94 7.45
CA PHE A 65 -0.58 -4.94 8.05
C PHE A 65 0.63 -5.24 7.16
N HIS A 66 0.44 -5.32 5.84
CA HIS A 66 1.53 -5.55 4.89
C HIS A 66 2.44 -4.32 4.67
N VAL A 67 1.94 -3.09 4.86
CA VAL A 67 2.82 -1.91 4.94
C VAL A 67 3.72 -2.00 6.18
N MET A 68 3.15 -2.37 7.33
CA MET A 68 3.94 -2.57 8.56
C MET A 68 5.02 -3.63 8.37
N TYR A 69 4.70 -4.74 7.70
CA TYR A 69 5.65 -5.81 7.38
C TYR A 69 6.82 -5.31 6.50
N ALA A 70 6.53 -4.45 5.52
CA ALA A 70 7.55 -3.83 4.67
C ALA A 70 8.42 -2.81 5.43
N LEU A 71 7.82 -1.99 6.30
CA LEU A 71 8.53 -1.06 7.19
C LEU A 71 9.48 -1.80 8.17
N GLN A 72 9.16 -3.04 8.52
CA GLN A 72 9.99 -3.92 9.34
C GLN A 72 11.02 -4.71 8.52
N CYS A 73 11.16 -4.42 7.23
CA CYS A 73 12.06 -5.08 6.30
C CYS A 73 11.82 -6.59 6.14
N GLN A 74 10.58 -7.06 6.35
CA GLN A 74 10.25 -8.47 6.32
C GLN A 74 9.80 -8.95 4.94
N GLY A 75 9.28 -8.07 4.08
CA GLY A 75 8.89 -8.43 2.71
C GLY A 75 7.93 -7.43 2.05
N ARG A 76 7.42 -7.80 0.87
CA ARG A 76 6.43 -7.04 0.09
C ARG A 76 5.31 -7.98 -0.40
N TYR A 77 4.09 -7.46 -0.50
CA TYR A 77 2.87 -8.21 -0.82
C TYR A 77 2.00 -7.40 -1.79
N ALA A 78 1.34 -8.12 -2.71
CA ALA A 78 0.32 -7.50 -3.54
C ALA A 78 -0.89 -7.08 -2.70
N PRO A 79 -1.61 -6.01 -3.09
CA PRO A 79 -2.83 -5.61 -2.40
C PRO A 79 -3.89 -6.70 -2.51
N ILE A 80 -4.74 -6.81 -1.50
CA ILE A 80 -5.94 -7.63 -1.61
C ILE A 80 -6.94 -6.95 -2.53
N THR A 81 -7.58 -7.73 -3.40
CA THR A 81 -8.74 -7.29 -4.18
C THR A 81 -10.00 -7.33 -3.32
N ILE A 82 -10.82 -6.28 -3.37
CA ILE A 82 -12.15 -6.30 -2.75
C ILE A 82 -13.06 -7.18 -3.61
N ASP A 83 -13.31 -8.41 -3.17
CA ASP A 83 -14.29 -9.31 -3.80
C ASP A 83 -15.71 -8.83 -3.49
N SER A 84 -16.25 -7.96 -4.35
CA SER A 84 -17.59 -7.39 -4.20
C SER A 84 -18.20 -7.04 -5.56
N SER A 85 -19.51 -7.20 -5.69
CA SER A 85 -20.28 -6.69 -6.85
C SER A 85 -20.49 -5.16 -6.81
N CYS A 86 -19.98 -4.48 -5.79
CA CYS A 86 -20.12 -3.04 -5.63
C CYS A 86 -19.03 -2.27 -6.40
N ASN A 87 -19.27 -2.02 -7.69
CA ASN A 87 -18.28 -1.40 -8.58
C ASN A 87 -17.75 -0.04 -8.07
N ALA A 88 -18.60 0.80 -7.47
CA ALA A 88 -18.18 2.11 -6.96
C ALA A 88 -17.13 1.99 -5.84
N LEU A 89 -17.30 1.01 -4.94
CA LEU A 89 -16.35 0.70 -3.88
C LEU A 89 -15.04 0.15 -4.44
N VAL A 90 -15.14 -0.84 -5.34
CA VAL A 90 -13.96 -1.48 -5.95
C VAL A 90 -13.13 -0.45 -6.71
N GLN A 91 -13.77 0.38 -7.55
CA GLN A 91 -13.07 1.44 -8.29
C GLN A 91 -12.43 2.49 -7.39
N ALA A 92 -13.11 2.91 -6.31
CA ALA A 92 -12.56 3.87 -5.36
C ALA A 92 -11.35 3.31 -4.61
N TYR A 93 -11.40 2.03 -4.26
CA TYR A 93 -10.28 1.32 -3.64
C TYR A 93 -9.09 1.18 -4.60
N GLU A 94 -9.32 0.66 -5.80
CA GLU A 94 -8.27 0.42 -6.79
C GLU A 94 -7.63 1.74 -7.26
N GLY A 95 -8.47 2.72 -7.62
CA GLY A 95 -8.02 4.00 -8.18
C GLY A 95 -7.31 4.92 -7.20
N THR A 96 -7.57 4.78 -5.90
CA THR A 96 -7.04 5.72 -4.89
C THR A 96 -6.17 5.01 -3.86
N TYR A 97 -6.72 4.04 -3.13
CA TYR A 97 -6.05 3.45 -1.98
C TYR A 97 -4.96 2.45 -2.40
N SER A 98 -5.27 1.52 -3.31
CA SER A 98 -4.36 0.44 -3.69
C SER A 98 -3.04 0.96 -4.26
N THR A 99 -3.10 2.06 -5.02
CA THR A 99 -1.91 2.70 -5.61
C THR A 99 -1.01 3.31 -4.54
N LEU A 100 -1.60 3.99 -3.54
CA LEU A 100 -0.86 4.52 -2.39
C LEU A 100 -0.24 3.39 -1.57
N PHE A 101 -0.98 2.32 -1.32
CA PHE A 101 -0.48 1.13 -0.64
C PHE A 101 0.74 0.53 -1.36
N ILE A 102 0.62 0.27 -2.68
CA ILE A 102 1.71 -0.31 -3.48
C ILE A 102 2.96 0.57 -3.39
N THR A 103 2.78 1.89 -3.50
CA THR A 103 3.89 2.85 -3.52
C THR A 103 4.55 2.96 -2.16
N ALA A 104 3.77 3.03 -1.07
CA ALA A 104 4.29 3.02 0.30
C ALA A 104 5.12 1.75 0.56
N GLN A 105 4.57 0.58 0.22
CA GLN A 105 5.23 -0.69 0.45
C GLN A 105 6.51 -0.84 -0.39
N ALA A 106 6.48 -0.46 -1.67
CA ALA A 106 7.64 -0.49 -2.55
C ALA A 106 8.75 0.44 -2.05
N THR A 107 8.40 1.65 -1.59
CA THR A 107 9.35 2.62 -1.06
C THR A 107 9.99 2.12 0.23
N ALA A 108 9.19 1.64 1.19
CA ALA A 108 9.68 1.04 2.43
C ALA A 108 10.63 -0.14 2.16
N TYR A 109 10.22 -1.06 1.27
CA TYR A 109 11.05 -2.20 0.90
C TYR A 109 12.37 -1.77 0.22
N SER A 110 12.34 -0.78 -0.67
CA SER A 110 13.55 -0.24 -1.31
C SER A 110 14.52 0.34 -0.29
N MET A 111 14.03 1.14 0.67
CA MET A 111 14.85 1.69 1.75
C MET A 111 15.52 0.59 2.59
N CYS A 112 14.81 -0.50 2.86
CA CYS A 112 15.36 -1.68 3.53
C CYS A 112 16.49 -2.33 2.71
N GLN A 113 16.31 -2.54 1.40
CA GLN A 113 17.34 -3.12 0.53
C GLN A 113 18.59 -2.23 0.44
N GLN A 114 18.41 -0.91 0.49
CA GLN A 114 19.50 0.07 0.47
C GLN A 114 20.17 0.28 1.84
N HIS A 115 19.73 -0.41 2.89
CA HIS A 115 20.24 -0.26 4.26
C HIS A 115 20.22 1.20 4.74
N CYS A 116 19.15 1.93 4.40
CA CYS A 116 19.01 3.32 4.84
C CYS A 116 19.10 3.41 6.38
N PRO A 117 19.87 4.36 6.95
CA PRO A 117 20.05 4.49 8.39
C PRO A 117 18.81 5.07 9.12
N THR A 118 17.72 5.33 8.38
CA THR A 118 16.56 6.05 8.86
C THR A 118 15.71 5.21 9.81
N ASN A 119 15.35 5.80 10.96
CA ASN A 119 14.47 5.15 11.93
C ASN A 119 13.01 5.19 11.46
N LEU A 120 12.47 4.04 11.05
CA LEU A 120 11.08 3.89 10.59
C LEU A 120 10.07 3.70 11.74
N PHE A 121 10.51 3.71 13.01
CA PHE A 121 9.66 3.46 14.17
C PHE A 121 8.42 4.36 14.21
N TYR A 122 8.58 5.63 13.86
CA TYR A 122 7.47 6.57 13.84
C TYR A 122 6.38 6.18 12.83
N LEU A 123 6.78 5.80 11.60
CA LEU A 123 5.85 5.34 10.57
C LEU A 123 5.17 4.02 10.96
N ILE A 124 5.89 3.13 11.64
CA ILE A 124 5.32 1.90 12.21
C ILE A 124 4.21 2.24 13.21
N THR A 125 4.43 3.22 14.11
CA THR A 125 3.40 3.66 15.06
C THR A 125 2.17 4.24 14.35
N VAL A 126 2.36 5.02 13.28
CA VAL A 126 1.23 5.55 12.48
C VAL A 126 0.41 4.40 11.90
N ILE A 127 1.04 3.42 11.24
CA ILE A 127 0.33 2.27 10.68
C ILE A 127 -0.37 1.43 11.76
N GLN A 128 0.25 1.25 12.93
CA GLN A 128 -0.41 0.55 14.05
C GLN A 128 -1.69 1.27 14.49
N ASN A 129 -1.67 2.60 14.58
CA ASN A 129 -2.86 3.38 14.90
C ASN A 129 -3.93 3.28 13.80
N ASP A 130 -3.52 3.21 12.55
CA ASP A 130 -4.44 3.07 11.41
C ASP A 130 -5.08 1.67 11.36
N ILE A 131 -4.33 0.62 11.72
CA ILE A 131 -4.86 -0.73 11.91
C ILE A 131 -5.93 -0.73 13.00
N LEU A 132 -5.63 -0.14 14.16
CA LEU A 132 -6.59 -0.03 15.26
C LEU A 132 -7.83 0.75 14.85
N TYR A 133 -7.65 1.82 14.07
CA TYR A 133 -8.75 2.59 13.52
C TYR A 133 -9.65 1.71 12.64
N VAL A 134 -9.12 0.92 11.71
CA VAL A 134 -9.91 -0.01 10.87
C VAL A 134 -10.59 -1.09 11.72
N GLN A 135 -9.92 -1.63 12.73
CA GLN A 135 -10.50 -2.64 13.63
C GLN A 135 -11.71 -2.11 14.41
N ASN A 136 -11.73 -0.83 14.77
CA ASN A 136 -12.87 -0.22 15.47
C ASN A 136 -14.14 -0.11 14.60
N TRP A 137 -14.05 -0.34 13.29
CA TRP A 137 -15.20 -0.37 12.38
C TRP A 137 -15.81 -1.78 12.18
N GLN A 138 -15.12 -2.83 12.64
CA GLN A 138 -15.55 -4.23 12.47
C GLN A 138 -16.60 -4.64 13.50
#